data_AF-A0A2N2MRE1-F1
#
_entry.id   AF-A0A2N2MRE1-F1
#
_cell.length_a   1.000
_cell.length_b   1.000
_cell.length_c   1.000
_cell.angle_alpha   90.00
_cell.angle_beta   90.00
_cell.angle_gamma   90.00
#
_symmetry.space_group_name_H-M   'P 1'
#
loop_
_entity.id
_entity.type
_entity.pdbx_description
1 polymer ?
#
loop_
_entity_poly.entity_id
_entity_poly.type
_entity_poly.pdbx_seq_one_letter_code
_entity_poly.pdbx_strand_id
1 'polypeptide(L)'
;MKNFRDNVRGYLFQGRFGSCVLDERHLLSAVRHVENNPVVAGMAKHAWQYQWSSAAYHVGLIKKDVLVNSRNLYGLVNNWRTYPDEQIEGMDDVHNVRKATKTGRPVGDHNFVKKIEKLTMHVLQREKPGPKKKQKG
;
A
#
# COMPACT_ATOMS: atom_id res chain seq x y z
N MET A 1 -10.52 -11.22 -30.36
CA MET A 1 -10.27 -10.59 -29.04
C MET A 1 -10.34 -11.67 -27.97
N LYS A 2 -9.37 -11.78 -27.06
CA LYS A 2 -9.28 -12.88 -26.06
C LYS A 2 -10.55 -13.03 -25.21
N ASN A 3 -11.12 -11.91 -24.75
CA ASN A 3 -12.31 -11.90 -23.88
C ASN A 3 -13.54 -12.58 -24.52
N PHE A 4 -13.77 -12.37 -25.83
CA PHE A 4 -14.87 -13.04 -26.54
C PHE A 4 -14.63 -14.54 -26.73
N ARG A 5 -13.36 -14.96 -26.87
CA ARG A 5 -12.99 -16.38 -26.97
C ARG A 5 -13.22 -17.11 -25.65
N ASP A 6 -12.97 -16.44 -24.53
CA ASP A 6 -13.09 -17.00 -23.18
C ASP A 6 -14.48 -16.74 -22.55
N ASN A 7 -15.45 -16.21 -23.32
CA ASN A 7 -16.81 -15.83 -22.89
C ASN A 7 -16.86 -14.92 -21.64
N VAL A 8 -15.87 -14.04 -21.48
CA VAL A 8 -15.79 -13.05 -20.40
C VAL A 8 -16.07 -11.65 -20.94
N ARG A 9 -16.81 -10.84 -20.19
CA ARG A 9 -17.11 -9.44 -20.54
C ARG A 9 -16.41 -8.48 -19.58
N GLY A 10 -16.13 -7.27 -20.07
CA GLY A 10 -15.51 -6.21 -19.29
C GLY A 10 -14.00 -6.07 -19.49
N TYR A 11 -13.39 -5.23 -18.65
CA TYR A 11 -11.96 -4.90 -18.69
C TYR A 11 -11.18 -5.71 -17.66
N LEU A 12 -10.00 -6.20 -18.05
CA LEU A 12 -9.09 -6.90 -17.13
C LEU A 12 -8.63 -5.99 -15.99
N PHE A 13 -8.36 -4.71 -16.30
CA PHE A 13 -7.99 -3.70 -15.31
C PHE A 13 -9.13 -2.71 -15.11
N GLN A 14 -9.55 -2.54 -13.85
CA GLN A 14 -10.65 -1.65 -13.45
C GLN A 14 -10.14 -0.23 -13.16
N GLY A 15 -9.44 0.37 -14.13
CA GLY A 15 -8.91 1.73 -14.04
C GLY A 15 -7.38 1.82 -13.97
N ARG A 16 -6.87 2.98 -13.51
CA ARG A 16 -5.44 3.23 -13.34
C ARG A 16 -4.95 2.69 -12.00
N PHE A 17 -3.67 2.36 -11.92
CA PHE A 17 -3.03 2.03 -10.65
C PHE A 17 -2.99 3.25 -9.72
N GLY A 18 -3.07 3.00 -8.41
CA GLY A 18 -2.82 4.01 -7.39
C GLY A 18 -1.35 4.03 -7.00
N SER A 19 -0.81 5.21 -6.71
CA SER A 19 0.58 5.38 -6.28
C SER A 19 0.67 6.52 -5.27
N CYS A 20 1.53 6.36 -4.26
CA CYS A 20 1.86 7.38 -3.28
C CYS A 20 3.20 7.03 -2.63
N VAL A 21 3.92 8.05 -2.18
CA VAL A 21 5.20 7.90 -1.48
C VAL A 21 4.94 7.73 0.03
N LEU A 22 5.62 6.79 0.68
CA LEU A 22 5.39 6.45 2.09
C LEU A 22 6.63 6.70 2.94
N ASP A 23 6.45 7.18 4.17
CA ASP A 23 7.48 7.05 5.21
C ASP A 23 7.58 5.59 5.71
N GLU A 24 8.55 5.33 6.58
CA GLU A 24 8.81 3.97 7.08
C GLU A 24 7.63 3.36 7.85
N ARG A 25 7.00 4.14 8.72
CA ARG A 25 5.82 3.70 9.50
C ARG A 25 4.68 3.29 8.56
N HIS A 26 4.35 4.13 7.60
CA HIS A 26 3.25 3.87 6.67
C HIS A 26 3.60 2.77 5.66
N LEU A 27 4.88 2.64 5.29
CA LEU A 27 5.38 1.51 4.50
C LEU A 27 5.11 0.19 5.22
N LEU A 28 5.46 0.09 6.50
CA LEU A 28 5.18 -1.10 7.31
C LEU A 28 3.67 -1.37 7.37
N SER A 29 2.84 -0.37 7.68
CA SER A 29 1.39 -0.52 7.66
C SER A 29 0.85 -1.02 6.31
N ALA A 30 1.42 -0.55 5.19
CA ALA A 30 1.05 -1.00 3.85
C ALA A 30 1.49 -2.45 3.56
N VAL A 31 2.71 -2.84 3.95
CA VAL A 31 3.22 -4.22 3.81
C VAL A 31 2.32 -5.18 4.57
N ARG A 32 2.06 -4.92 5.85
CA ARG A 32 1.13 -5.72 6.66
C ARG A 32 -0.23 -5.86 5.99
N HIS A 33 -0.77 -4.75 5.49
CA HIS A 33 -2.06 -4.75 4.82
C HIS A 33 -2.08 -5.67 3.60
N VAL A 34 -1.04 -5.59 2.75
CA VAL A 34 -0.93 -6.43 1.55
C VAL A 34 -0.82 -7.91 1.90
N GLU A 35 0.02 -8.26 2.88
CA GLU A 35 0.20 -9.66 3.29
C GLU A 35 -1.06 -10.26 3.93
N ASN A 36 -1.86 -9.45 4.63
CA ASN A 36 -3.11 -9.89 5.23
C ASN A 36 -4.32 -9.91 4.29
N ASN A 37 -4.23 -9.34 3.08
CA ASN A 37 -5.36 -9.31 2.15
C ASN A 37 -5.98 -10.70 1.90
N PRO A 38 -5.22 -11.80 1.71
CA PRO A 38 -5.79 -13.14 1.55
C PRO A 38 -6.52 -13.65 2.79
N VAL A 39 -6.07 -13.25 3.99
CA VAL A 39 -6.71 -13.61 5.26
C VAL A 39 -8.03 -12.86 5.43
N VAL A 40 -8.00 -11.54 5.20
CA VAL A 40 -9.21 -10.69 5.24
C VAL A 40 -10.24 -11.13 4.19
N ALA A 41 -9.79 -11.61 3.03
CA ALA A 41 -10.65 -12.15 1.99
C ALA A 41 -11.15 -13.58 2.26
N GLY A 42 -10.76 -14.21 3.37
CA GLY A 42 -11.16 -15.58 3.73
C GLY A 42 -10.52 -16.68 2.86
N MET A 43 -9.46 -16.36 2.11
CA MET A 43 -8.79 -17.30 1.21
C MET A 43 -7.72 -18.14 1.93
N ALA A 44 -7.22 -17.67 3.07
CA ALA A 44 -6.21 -18.35 3.88
C ALA A 44 -6.45 -18.07 5.37
N LYS A 45 -6.05 -18.99 6.26
CA LYS A 45 -6.13 -18.77 7.71
C LYS A 45 -4.98 -17.89 8.22
N HIS A 46 -3.80 -18.03 7.62
CA HIS A 46 -2.63 -17.22 7.91
C HIS A 46 -2.01 -16.67 6.61
N ALA A 47 -1.41 -15.48 6.66
CA ALA A 47 -0.84 -14.80 5.50
C ALA A 47 0.14 -15.68 4.71
N TRP A 48 1.07 -16.36 5.41
CA TRP A 48 2.08 -17.23 4.81
C TRP A 48 1.53 -18.53 4.16
N GLN A 49 0.23 -18.81 4.28
CA GLN A 49 -0.39 -19.94 3.59
C GLN A 49 -0.82 -19.59 2.16
N TYR A 50 -0.89 -18.30 1.82
CA TYR A 50 -1.26 -17.86 0.49
C TYR A 50 -0.06 -17.90 -0.46
N GLN A 51 -0.11 -18.80 -1.44
CA GLN A 51 1.02 -19.14 -2.31
C GLN A 51 1.47 -17.99 -3.22
N TRP A 52 0.59 -17.04 -3.52
CA TRP A 52 0.88 -15.90 -4.40
C TRP A 52 1.25 -14.64 -3.59
N SER A 53 2.08 -14.82 -2.56
CA SER A 53 2.60 -13.72 -1.74
C SER A 53 4.01 -14.02 -1.21
N SER A 54 4.76 -12.97 -0.88
CA SER A 54 6.08 -13.07 -0.24
C SER A 54 6.01 -13.46 1.25
N ALA A 55 4.81 -13.56 1.83
CA ALA A 55 4.63 -13.77 3.27
C ALA A 55 5.33 -15.04 3.76
N ALA A 56 5.28 -16.14 2.98
CA ALA A 56 5.96 -17.39 3.29
C ALA A 56 7.51 -17.26 3.32
N TYR A 57 8.07 -16.43 2.45
CA TYR A 57 9.49 -16.12 2.44
C TYR A 57 9.87 -15.25 3.64
N HIS A 58 9.07 -14.23 3.98
CA HIS A 58 9.31 -13.37 5.12
C HIS A 58 9.28 -14.11 6.47
N VAL A 59 8.35 -15.07 6.68
CA VAL A 59 8.34 -15.92 7.88
C VAL A 59 9.37 -17.04 7.89
N GLY A 60 10.21 -17.13 6.84
CA GLY A 60 11.27 -18.12 6.73
C GLY A 60 10.83 -19.55 6.40
N LEU A 61 9.58 -19.75 5.95
CA LEU A 61 9.12 -21.07 5.48
C LEU A 61 9.71 -21.43 4.10
N ILE A 62 10.05 -20.41 3.31
CA ILE A 62 10.71 -20.57 2.01
C ILE A 62 12.07 -19.87 2.06
N LYS A 63 13.13 -20.56 1.62
CA LYS A 63 14.51 -20.03 1.65
C LYS A 63 14.82 -19.05 0.51
N LYS A 64 14.13 -19.18 -0.62
CA LYS A 64 14.34 -18.37 -1.82
C LYS A 64 13.01 -18.12 -2.52
N ASP A 65 12.70 -16.85 -2.73
CA ASP A 65 11.60 -16.41 -3.58
C ASP A 65 12.20 -15.74 -4.83
N VAL A 66 11.71 -16.11 -6.01
CA VAL A 66 12.24 -15.63 -7.31
C VAL A 66 11.83 -14.18 -7.61
N LEU A 67 10.83 -13.65 -6.90
CA LEU A 67 10.34 -12.29 -7.06
C LEU A 67 10.91 -11.34 -5.99
N VAL A 68 11.44 -11.87 -4.88
CA VAL A 68 12.03 -11.06 -3.81
C VAL A 68 13.53 -10.89 -4.02
N ASN A 69 13.91 -9.81 -4.69
CA ASN A 69 15.31 -9.49 -5.01
C ASN A 69 16.03 -8.62 -3.97
N SER A 70 15.29 -7.99 -3.05
CA SER A 70 15.86 -7.09 -2.04
C SER A 70 15.39 -7.49 -0.65
N ARG A 71 16.31 -7.48 0.31
CA ARG A 71 16.02 -7.72 1.72
C ARG A 71 15.72 -6.42 2.49
N ASN A 72 15.29 -5.37 1.81
CA ASN A 72 15.20 -4.01 2.39
C ASN A 72 14.18 -3.88 3.54
N LEU A 73 13.26 -4.84 3.67
CA LEU A 73 12.32 -4.91 4.80
C LEU A 73 12.91 -5.67 6.01
N TYR A 74 13.97 -6.46 5.81
CA TYR A 74 14.65 -7.13 6.91
C TYR A 74 15.41 -6.10 7.76
N GLY A 75 15.09 -6.04 9.05
CA GLY A 75 15.59 -5.03 9.98
C GLY A 75 14.54 -4.00 10.41
N LEU A 76 13.45 -3.86 9.65
CA LEU A 76 12.30 -3.01 10.03
C LEU A 76 11.21 -3.79 10.78
N VAL A 77 11.17 -5.11 10.60
CA VAL A 77 10.22 -6.02 11.25
C VAL A 77 10.99 -7.00 12.11
N ASN A 78 10.67 -7.03 13.41
CA ASN A 78 11.32 -7.92 14.38
C ASN A 78 10.89 -9.37 14.20
N ASN A 79 9.58 -9.62 14.08
CA ASN A 79 9.03 -10.96 13.97
C ASN A 79 7.94 -11.03 12.91
N TRP A 80 8.29 -11.55 11.75
CA TRP A 80 7.37 -11.71 10.62
C TRP A 80 6.19 -12.64 10.88
N ARG A 81 6.24 -13.52 11.89
CA ARG A 81 5.10 -14.41 12.22
C ARG A 81 4.02 -13.70 12.99
N THR A 82 4.39 -12.78 13.88
CA THR A 82 3.43 -11.99 14.68
C THR A 82 3.09 -10.68 13.99
N TYR A 83 3.97 -10.18 13.13
CA TYR A 83 3.81 -8.92 12.44
C TYR A 83 2.46 -8.75 11.72
N PRO A 84 1.90 -9.75 11.01
CA PRO A 84 0.59 -9.63 10.41
C PRO A 84 -0.54 -9.43 11.43
N ASP A 85 -0.41 -10.04 12.61
CA ASP A 85 -1.41 -10.02 13.68
C ASP A 85 -1.21 -8.85 14.68
N GLU A 86 -0.05 -8.20 14.63
CA GLU A 86 0.24 -7.02 15.44
C GLU A 86 -0.72 -5.88 15.06
N GLN A 87 -1.68 -5.62 15.96
CA GLN A 87 -2.45 -4.38 15.95
C GLN A 87 -1.50 -3.24 16.33
N ILE A 88 -0.86 -2.63 15.34
CA ILE A 88 -0.40 -1.25 15.52
C ILE A 88 -1.65 -0.38 15.49
N GLU A 89 -1.76 0.55 16.43
CA GLU A 89 -2.68 1.69 16.39
C GLU A 89 -2.57 2.40 15.02
N GLY A 90 -3.30 1.89 14.02
CA GLY A 90 -2.94 2.12 12.62
C GLY A 90 -4.05 1.77 11.63
N MET A 91 -5.29 1.58 12.11
CA MET A 91 -6.47 1.57 11.23
C MET A 91 -6.51 2.88 10.39
N ASP A 92 -6.05 3.98 10.99
CA ASP A 92 -5.88 5.28 10.34
C ASP A 92 -4.77 5.27 9.28
N ASP A 93 -3.66 4.57 9.48
CA ASP A 93 -2.52 4.57 8.56
C ASP A 93 -2.87 3.90 7.22
N VAL A 94 -3.48 2.70 7.27
CA VAL A 94 -3.91 2.01 6.04
C VAL A 94 -5.00 2.79 5.33
N HIS A 95 -5.92 3.41 6.08
CA HIS A 95 -6.92 4.29 5.52
C HIS A 95 -6.28 5.49 4.79
N ASN A 96 -5.29 6.13 5.41
CA ASN A 96 -4.55 7.24 4.84
C ASN A 96 -3.79 6.84 3.57
N VAL A 97 -3.14 5.68 3.56
CA VAL A 97 -2.50 5.10 2.35
C VAL A 97 -3.53 4.92 1.24
N ARG A 98 -4.67 4.26 1.50
CA ARG A 98 -5.73 4.04 0.51
C ARG A 98 -6.34 5.34 -0.04
N LYS A 99 -6.37 6.39 0.76
CA LYS A 99 -6.84 7.71 0.32
C LYS A 99 -5.79 8.39 -0.55
N ALA A 100 -4.53 8.31 -0.14
CA ALA A 100 -3.41 8.94 -0.82
C ALA A 100 -3.17 8.34 -2.21
N THR A 101 -3.33 7.03 -2.39
CA THR A 101 -3.20 6.36 -3.70
C THR A 101 -4.15 6.91 -4.76
N LYS A 102 -5.27 7.53 -4.37
CA LYS A 102 -6.21 8.21 -5.28
C LYS A 102 -5.73 9.60 -5.72
N THR A 103 -4.83 10.22 -4.96
CA THR A 103 -4.39 11.61 -5.14
C THR A 103 -2.92 11.75 -5.51
N GLY A 104 -2.11 10.71 -5.34
CA GLY A 104 -0.66 10.78 -5.52
C GLY A 104 0.12 11.41 -4.36
N ARG A 105 -0.56 11.93 -3.34
CA ARG A 105 0.09 12.67 -2.24
C ARG A 105 0.91 11.72 -1.34
N PRO A 106 2.04 12.19 -0.78
CA PRO A 106 2.83 11.39 0.15
C PRO A 106 2.06 11.13 1.45
N VAL A 107 2.33 10.00 2.09
CA VAL A 107 1.83 9.64 3.40
C VAL A 107 3.00 9.49 4.35
N GLY A 108 3.02 10.31 5.38
CA GLY A 108 4.03 10.29 6.41
C GLY A 108 3.87 11.47 7.36
N ASP A 109 4.76 11.57 8.33
CA ASP A 109 4.76 12.72 9.24
C ASP A 109 5.03 14.06 8.51
N HIS A 110 4.84 15.17 9.24
CA HIS A 110 5.02 16.51 8.69
C HIS A 110 6.43 16.76 8.13
N ASN A 111 7.45 16.20 8.76
CA ASN A 111 8.84 16.38 8.35
C ASN A 111 9.12 15.60 7.06
N PHE A 112 8.56 14.41 6.94
CA PHE A 112 8.62 13.59 5.74
C PHE A 112 7.97 14.31 4.57
N VAL A 113 6.74 14.80 4.71
CA VAL A 113 6.06 15.51 3.63
C VAL A 113 6.86 16.74 3.19
N LYS A 114 7.35 17.55 4.14
CA LYS A 114 8.23 18.69 3.84
C LYS A 114 9.51 18.29 3.11
N LYS A 115 10.09 17.14 3.45
CA LYS A 115 11.27 16.61 2.76
C LYS A 115 10.93 16.27 1.30
N ILE A 116 9.79 15.62 1.05
CA ILE A 116 9.37 15.29 -0.33
C ILE A 116 9.04 16.57 -1.12
N GLU A 117 8.41 17.57 -0.51
CA GLU A 117 8.18 18.88 -1.16
C GLU A 117 9.48 19.53 -1.60
N LYS A 118 10.50 19.54 -0.73
CA LYS A 118 11.83 20.07 -1.07
C LYS A 118 12.49 19.29 -2.22
N LEU A 119 12.41 17.96 -2.20
CA LEU A 119 13.02 17.11 -3.23
C LEU A 119 12.32 17.24 -4.59
N THR A 120 11.01 17.46 -4.57
CA THR A 120 10.20 17.53 -5.80
C THR A 120 9.98 18.95 -6.29
N MET A 121 10.28 19.96 -5.46
CA MET A 121 9.93 21.38 -5.68
C MET A 121 8.42 21.62 -5.90
N HIS A 122 7.57 20.74 -5.36
CA HIS A 122 6.12 20.86 -5.43
C HIS A 122 5.51 20.99 -4.05
N VAL A 123 4.41 21.75 -3.94
CA VAL A 123 3.58 21.78 -2.72
C VAL A 123 2.70 20.53 -2.69
N LEU A 124 2.91 19.68 -1.69
CA LEU A 124 2.26 18.39 -1.50
C LEU A 124 1.37 18.37 -0.25
N GLN A 125 1.55 19.31 0.67
CA GLN A 125 0.64 19.52 1.79
C GLN A 125 -0.76 19.95 1.33
N ARG A 126 -1.77 19.55 2.08
CA ARG A 126 -3.16 19.89 1.76
C ARG A 126 -3.41 21.32 2.20
N GLU A 127 -3.39 22.21 1.22
CA GLU A 127 -3.76 23.60 1.42
C GLU A 127 -5.26 23.79 1.60
N LYS A 128 -5.63 24.95 2.16
CA LYS A 128 -7.02 25.37 2.24
C LYS A 128 -7.64 25.36 0.84
N PRO A 129 -8.87 24.82 0.68
CA PRO A 129 -9.59 24.94 -0.59
C PRO A 129 -9.62 26.40 -1.05
N GLY A 130 -9.44 26.61 -2.35
CA GLY A 130 -9.50 27.95 -2.91
C GLY A 130 -10.85 28.63 -2.64
N PRO A 131 -10.93 29.97 -2.75
CA PRO A 131 -12.16 30.72 -2.57
C PRO A 131 -13.30 30.17 -3.44
N LYS A 132 -14.54 30.14 -2.91
CA LYS A 132 -15.72 29.78 -3.71
C LYS A 132 -15.85 30.74 -4.90
N LYS A 133 -16.06 30.18 -6.10
CA LYS A 133 -16.29 30.97 -7.32
C LYS A 133 -17.52 31.85 -7.12
N LYS A 134 -17.41 33.17 -7.34
CA LYS A 134 -18.56 34.08 -7.33
C LYS A 134 -19.55 33.63 -8.41
N GLN A 135 -20.83 33.48 -8.06
CA GLN A 135 -21.87 33.26 -9.05
C GLN A 135 -21.90 34.47 -10.00
N LYS A 136 -21.84 34.22 -11.31
CA LYS A 136 -22.17 35.25 -12.29
C LYS A 136 -23.69 35.39 -12.26
N GLY A 137 -24.17 36.59 -11.94
CA GLY A 137 -25.57 36.96 -12.10
C GLY A 137 -25.96 37.04 -13.58
#